data_AF-A0A9P0GEX6-F1
#
_entry.id   AF-A0A9P0GEX6-F1
#
_cell.length_a   1.000
_cell.length_b   1.000
_cell.length_c   1.000
_cell.angle_alpha   90.00
_cell.angle_beta   90.00
_cell.angle_gamma   90.00
#
_symmetry.space_group_name_H-M   'P 1'
#
loop_
_entity.id
_entity.type
_entity.pdbx_description
1 polymer ?
#
loop_
_entity_poly.entity_id
_entity_poly.type
_entity_poly.pdbx_seq_one_letter_code
_entity_poly.pdbx_strand_id
1 'polypeptide(L)'
;MSPKNKTKSREELLEQKRIAERLRYERLKKDPKKKEELREKERRKYQMEKEKGTRKLDKDMNRREHNARLEKTNMKNIVDTPNTKLQKMGDVPETRKEVVKKAIFSEILNEQLKENYAQLKTFKEKQIFGKVMSGTIVNKYKLWRNKESAISYKRIQKSARQSTLVPTAQTRLGCITSQSIKTVRKFYETDDNSRIGAGKRECITRNVVKNKKEVPSVEKFTWNFSETGHGKGAPDWVGTTCKRSADAVIAAGDDIDSLKSFVEIIQQRCPRIIIFTIDDEDI
;
A
#
# COMPACT_ATOMS: atom_id res chain seq x y z
N MET A 1 4.46 15.81 -33.55
CA MET A 1 5.24 14.58 -33.80
C MET A 1 4.81 13.51 -32.81
N SER A 2 4.33 12.36 -33.28
CA SER A 2 3.91 11.26 -32.40
C SER A 2 5.14 10.58 -31.78
N PRO A 3 5.18 10.31 -30.46
CA PRO A 3 6.36 9.75 -29.83
C PRO A 3 6.63 8.34 -30.37
N LYS A 4 7.81 8.15 -30.99
CA LYS A 4 8.27 6.85 -31.48
C LYS A 4 8.41 5.90 -30.29
N ASN A 5 7.58 4.85 -30.25
CA ASN A 5 7.65 3.81 -29.22
C ASN A 5 9.04 3.16 -29.22
N LYS A 6 9.78 3.30 -28.12
CA LYS A 6 11.05 2.59 -27.92
C LYS A 6 10.79 1.08 -28.00
N THR A 7 11.49 0.40 -28.91
CA THR A 7 11.50 -1.05 -29.00
C THR A 7 12.04 -1.62 -27.69
N LYS A 8 11.22 -2.44 -27.03
CA LYS A 8 11.54 -3.06 -25.74
C LYS A 8 12.79 -3.93 -25.87
N SER A 9 13.64 -3.92 -24.83
CA SER A 9 14.82 -4.77 -24.80
C SER A 9 14.43 -6.26 -24.71
N ARG A 10 15.33 -7.16 -25.13
CA ARG A 10 15.10 -8.61 -25.06
C ARG A 10 14.79 -9.08 -23.62
N GLU A 11 15.44 -8.47 -22.63
CA GLU A 11 15.22 -8.77 -21.22
C GLU A 11 13.85 -8.29 -20.74
N GLU A 12 13.41 -7.11 -21.16
CA GLU A 12 12.08 -6.58 -20.85
C GLU A 12 10.96 -7.44 -21.44
N LEU A 13 11.16 -7.96 -22.67
CA LEU A 13 10.24 -8.90 -23.30
C LEU A 13 10.17 -10.23 -22.54
N LEU A 14 11.32 -10.74 -22.07
CA LEU A 14 11.38 -11.96 -21.26
C LEU A 14 10.70 -11.77 -19.90
N GLU A 15 10.90 -10.64 -19.25
CA GLU A 15 10.27 -10.36 -17.95
C GLU A 15 8.75 -10.16 -18.09
N GLN A 16 8.29 -9.51 -19.17
CA GLN A 16 6.87 -9.43 -19.49
C GLN A 16 6.24 -10.80 -19.72
N LYS A 17 6.95 -11.71 -20.42
CA LYS A 17 6.48 -13.11 -20.58
C LYS A 17 6.38 -13.83 -19.24
N ARG A 18 7.37 -13.69 -18.35
CA ARG A 18 7.34 -14.29 -17.00
C ARG A 18 6.20 -13.73 -16.14
N ILE A 19 5.95 -12.43 -16.20
CA ILE A 19 4.86 -11.78 -15.47
C ILE A 19 3.50 -12.27 -16.00
N ALA A 20 3.33 -12.32 -17.32
CA ALA A 20 2.10 -12.84 -17.94
C ALA A 20 1.86 -14.31 -17.58
N GLU A 21 2.92 -15.12 -17.54
CA GLU A 21 2.85 -16.52 -17.13
C GLU A 21 2.44 -16.67 -15.66
N ARG A 22 3.03 -15.90 -14.74
CA ARG A 22 2.62 -15.89 -13.32
C ARG A 22 1.15 -15.49 -13.16
N LEU A 23 0.70 -14.44 -13.84
CA LEU A 23 -0.69 -14.00 -13.80
C LEU A 23 -1.65 -15.06 -14.36
N ARG A 24 -1.26 -15.76 -15.42
CA ARG A 24 -2.02 -16.91 -15.96
C ARG A 24 -2.16 -18.01 -14.92
N TYR A 25 -1.06 -18.39 -14.26
CA TYR A 25 -1.07 -19.39 -13.18
C TYR A 25 -1.94 -18.97 -11.99
N GLU A 26 -1.89 -17.70 -11.58
CA GLU A 26 -2.73 -17.17 -10.51
C GLU A 26 -4.22 -17.20 -10.85
N ARG A 27 -4.58 -16.85 -12.09
CA ARG A 27 -5.97 -16.97 -12.58
C ARG A 27 -6.43 -18.42 -12.58
N LEU A 28 -5.58 -19.34 -13.02
CA LEU A 28 -5.87 -20.78 -13.04
C LEU A 28 -5.99 -21.36 -11.62
N LYS A 29 -5.20 -20.85 -10.66
CA LYS A 29 -5.25 -21.28 -9.26
C LYS A 29 -6.53 -20.84 -8.55
N LYS A 30 -7.10 -19.70 -8.96
CA LYS A 30 -8.34 -19.14 -8.38
C LYS A 30 -9.61 -19.85 -8.86
N ASP A 31 -9.57 -20.53 -10.00
CA ASP A 31 -10.71 -21.24 -10.59
C ASP A 31 -10.57 -22.77 -10.40
N PRO A 32 -11.31 -23.38 -9.45
CA PRO A 32 -11.15 -24.80 -9.12
C PRO A 32 -11.54 -25.71 -10.29
N LYS A 33 -12.52 -25.33 -11.11
CA LYS A 33 -12.99 -26.13 -12.26
C LYS A 33 -11.92 -26.22 -13.35
N LYS A 34 -11.30 -25.09 -13.72
CA LYS A 34 -10.22 -25.08 -14.73
C LYS A 34 -8.97 -25.81 -14.26
N LYS A 35 -8.68 -25.78 -12.95
CA LYS A 35 -7.58 -26.54 -12.36
C LYS A 35 -7.83 -28.05 -12.48
N GLU A 36 -9.07 -28.48 -12.26
CA GLU A 36 -9.49 -29.87 -12.39
C GLU A 36 -9.39 -30.37 -13.84
N GLU A 37 -9.92 -29.61 -14.80
CA GLU A 37 -9.79 -29.91 -16.24
C GLU A 37 -8.33 -30.04 -16.68
N LEU A 38 -7.43 -29.21 -16.15
CA LEU A 38 -6.01 -29.28 -16.48
C LEU A 38 -5.36 -30.56 -15.92
N ARG A 39 -5.71 -30.94 -14.69
CA ARG A 39 -5.27 -32.22 -14.10
C ARG A 39 -5.77 -33.42 -14.91
N GLU A 40 -7.01 -33.39 -15.37
CA GLU A 40 -7.56 -34.45 -16.22
C GLU A 40 -6.87 -34.52 -17.57
N LYS A 41 -6.60 -33.38 -18.21
CA LYS A 41 -5.83 -33.32 -19.46
C LYS A 41 -4.42 -33.88 -19.28
N GLU A 42 -3.74 -33.56 -18.18
CA GLU A 42 -2.43 -34.12 -17.84
C GLU A 42 -2.50 -35.64 -17.60
N ARG A 43 -3.52 -36.13 -16.90
CA ARG A 43 -3.75 -37.57 -16.70
C ARG A 43 -4.00 -38.30 -18.02
N ARG A 44 -4.85 -37.77 -18.89
CA ARG A 44 -5.11 -38.33 -20.22
C ARG A 44 -3.84 -38.35 -21.07
N LYS A 45 -3.05 -37.27 -21.03
CA LYS A 45 -1.76 -37.21 -21.73
C LYS A 45 -0.79 -38.27 -21.21
N TYR A 46 -0.67 -38.40 -19.88
CA TYR A 46 0.17 -39.42 -19.25
C TYR A 46 -0.25 -40.84 -19.67
N GLN A 47 -1.55 -41.11 -19.66
CA GLN A 47 -2.10 -42.40 -20.06
C GLN A 47 -1.83 -42.71 -21.54
N MET A 48 -2.04 -41.73 -22.43
CA MET A 48 -1.68 -41.86 -23.84
C MET A 48 -0.17 -42.06 -24.06
N GLU A 49 0.70 -41.37 -23.32
CA GLU A 49 2.16 -41.53 -23.40
C GLU A 49 2.62 -42.92 -22.92
N LYS A 50 1.92 -43.48 -21.92
CA LYS A 50 2.13 -44.83 -21.41
C LYS A 50 1.67 -45.89 -22.43
N GLU A 51 0.49 -45.72 -23.01
CA GLU A 51 -0.07 -46.61 -24.05
C GLU A 51 0.77 -46.59 -25.33
N LYS A 52 1.32 -45.44 -25.71
CA LYS A 52 2.25 -45.30 -26.85
C LYS A 52 3.67 -45.81 -26.57
N GLY A 53 3.97 -46.26 -25.35
CA GLY A 53 5.29 -46.76 -24.96
C GLY A 53 6.39 -45.69 -24.86
N THR A 54 6.07 -44.42 -25.11
CA THR A 54 7.01 -43.28 -25.00
C THR A 54 7.42 -42.97 -23.56
N ARG A 55 6.61 -43.41 -22.59
CA ARG A 55 6.85 -43.20 -21.15
C ARG A 55 6.73 -44.51 -20.41
N LYS A 56 7.87 -45.03 -19.95
CA LYS A 56 8.01 -46.29 -19.21
C LYS A 56 8.29 -46.01 -17.73
N LEU A 57 7.82 -46.88 -16.84
CA LEU A 57 8.26 -46.89 -15.45
C LEU A 57 9.66 -47.50 -15.36
N ASP A 58 10.42 -47.18 -14.32
CA ASP A 58 11.79 -47.71 -14.15
C ASP A 58 11.84 -49.25 -14.13
N LYS A 59 10.78 -49.90 -13.64
CA LYS A 59 10.64 -51.36 -13.60
C LYS A 59 10.42 -51.98 -14.99
N ASP A 60 9.89 -51.21 -15.94
CA ASP A 60 9.53 -51.65 -17.29
C ASP A 60 10.58 -51.20 -18.33
N MET A 61 11.62 -50.47 -17.91
CA MET A 61 12.73 -50.06 -18.77
C MET A 61 13.76 -51.17 -18.92
N ASN A 62 14.27 -51.33 -20.13
CA ASN A 62 15.40 -52.25 -20.37
C ASN A 62 16.72 -51.64 -19.84
N ARG A 63 17.72 -52.46 -19.51
CA ARG A 63 19.03 -52.04 -18.97
C ARG A 63 19.72 -50.97 -19.83
N ARG A 64 19.59 -51.06 -21.16
CA ARG A 64 20.11 -50.05 -22.10
C ARG A 64 19.39 -48.70 -21.97
N GLU A 65 18.07 -48.70 -21.82
CA GLU A 65 17.26 -47.49 -21.66
C GLU A 65 17.54 -46.81 -20.31
N HIS A 66 17.69 -47.62 -19.27
CA HIS A 66 18.10 -47.16 -17.95
C HIS A 66 19.47 -46.47 -17.98
N ASN A 67 20.47 -47.09 -18.62
CA ASN A 67 21.80 -46.50 -18.77
C ASN A 67 21.77 -45.20 -19.59
N ALA A 68 21.05 -45.16 -20.72
CA ALA A 68 20.91 -43.95 -21.52
C ALA A 68 20.22 -42.80 -20.76
N ARG A 69 19.29 -43.12 -19.84
CA ARG A 69 18.67 -42.13 -18.96
C ARG A 69 19.64 -41.60 -17.92
N LEU A 70 20.44 -42.48 -17.29
CA LEU A 70 21.50 -42.11 -16.35
C LEU A 70 22.55 -41.21 -17.00
N GLU A 71 22.98 -41.55 -18.22
CA GLU A 71 23.89 -40.72 -19.00
C GLU A 71 23.28 -39.34 -19.29
N LYS A 72 22.02 -39.26 -19.72
CA LYS A 72 21.33 -37.97 -19.93
C LYS A 72 21.20 -37.15 -18.64
N THR A 73 20.99 -37.78 -17.48
CA THR A 73 20.96 -37.06 -16.19
C THR A 73 22.35 -36.60 -15.78
N ASN A 74 23.39 -37.41 -16.01
CA ASN A 74 24.77 -37.05 -15.72
C ASN A 74 25.26 -35.92 -16.64
N MET A 75 24.90 -35.95 -17.92
CA MET A 75 25.17 -34.87 -18.88
C MET A 75 24.45 -33.56 -18.52
N LYS A 76 23.28 -33.61 -17.87
CA LYS A 76 22.61 -32.40 -17.35
C LYS A 76 23.30 -31.82 -16.10
N ASN A 77 24.09 -32.63 -15.39
CA ASN A 77 24.84 -32.23 -14.19
C ASN A 77 26.26 -31.76 -14.49
N ILE A 78 26.63 -31.54 -15.77
CA ILE A 78 27.97 -31.05 -16.17
C ILE A 78 28.30 -29.70 -15.53
N VAL A 79 27.28 -28.86 -15.30
CA VAL A 79 27.45 -27.60 -14.60
C VAL A 79 27.42 -27.87 -13.10
N ASP A 80 28.58 -27.75 -12.46
CA ASP A 80 28.71 -27.88 -11.01
C ASP A 80 27.68 -27.00 -10.31
N THR A 81 26.87 -27.62 -9.46
CA THR A 81 26.02 -26.89 -8.54
C THR A 81 26.89 -26.09 -7.57
N PRO A 82 26.42 -24.95 -7.03
CA PRO A 82 27.23 -24.13 -6.13
C PRO A 82 27.85 -24.90 -4.96
N ASN A 83 27.18 -25.94 -4.47
CA ASN A 83 27.63 -26.78 -3.36
C ASN A 83 28.73 -27.76 -3.79
N THR A 84 28.57 -28.43 -4.93
CA THR A 84 29.60 -29.32 -5.49
C THR A 84 30.86 -28.53 -5.87
N LYS A 85 30.69 -27.30 -6.37
CA LYS A 85 31.81 -26.39 -6.64
C LYS A 85 32.59 -26.03 -5.36
N LEU A 86 31.89 -25.79 -4.24
CA LEU A 86 32.53 -25.54 -2.94
C LEU A 86 33.26 -26.76 -2.40
N GLN A 87 32.68 -27.96 -2.54
CA GLN A 87 33.35 -29.21 -2.15
C GLN A 87 34.65 -29.40 -2.92
N LYS A 88 34.62 -29.26 -4.26
CA LYS A 88 35.83 -29.31 -5.10
C LYS A 88 36.88 -28.27 -4.71
N MET A 89 36.48 -27.05 -4.32
CA MET A 89 37.41 -26.04 -3.79
C MET A 89 37.99 -26.40 -2.41
N GLY A 90 37.28 -27.20 -1.62
CA GLY A 90 37.74 -27.71 -0.33
C GLY A 90 38.74 -28.86 -0.47
N ASP A 91 38.64 -29.64 -1.54
CA ASP A 91 39.53 -30.78 -1.82
C ASP A 91 40.94 -30.33 -2.26
N VAL A 92 41.06 -29.18 -2.93
CA VAL A 92 42.35 -28.62 -3.36
C VAL A 92 42.97 -27.76 -2.24
N PRO A 93 44.21 -28.05 -1.76
CA PRO A 93 44.81 -27.38 -0.61
C PRO A 93 44.93 -25.86 -0.73
N GLU A 94 45.23 -25.36 -1.93
CA GLU A 94 45.45 -23.93 -2.17
C GLU A 94 44.13 -23.15 -2.14
N THR A 95 43.09 -23.65 -2.80
CA THR A 95 41.76 -23.03 -2.79
C THR A 95 41.05 -23.22 -1.45
N ARG A 96 41.36 -24.29 -0.71
CA ARG A 96 40.84 -24.53 0.64
C ARG A 96 41.25 -23.39 1.58
N LYS A 97 42.49 -22.92 1.51
CA LYS A 97 42.98 -21.77 2.30
C LYS A 97 42.13 -20.52 2.02
N GLU A 98 41.78 -20.25 0.76
CA GLU A 98 40.94 -19.10 0.42
C GLU A 98 39.51 -19.23 0.95
N VAL A 99 38.91 -20.41 0.84
CA VAL A 99 37.55 -20.68 1.34
C VAL A 99 37.52 -20.52 2.86
N VAL A 100 38.50 -21.09 3.56
CA VAL A 100 38.67 -20.96 5.02
C VAL A 100 38.89 -19.51 5.41
N LYS A 101 39.77 -18.77 4.71
CA LYS A 101 40.01 -17.34 4.95
C LYS A 101 38.73 -16.51 4.79
N LYS A 102 37.92 -16.78 3.76
CA LYS A 102 36.64 -16.09 3.52
C LYS A 102 35.61 -16.43 4.61
N ALA A 103 35.58 -17.68 5.07
CA ALA A 103 34.69 -18.10 6.16
C ALA A 103 35.07 -17.43 7.49
N ILE A 104 36.33 -17.54 7.91
CA ILE A 104 36.85 -16.93 9.13
C ILE A 104 36.65 -15.41 9.11
N PHE A 105 36.95 -14.76 7.97
CA PHE A 105 36.72 -13.32 7.84
C PHE A 105 35.24 -12.95 8.03
N SER A 106 34.31 -13.75 7.51
CA SER A 106 32.88 -13.51 7.68
C SER A 106 32.40 -13.72 9.12
N GLU A 107 33.05 -14.59 9.88
CA GLU A 107 32.79 -14.82 11.31
C GLU A 107 33.29 -13.64 12.15
N ILE A 108 34.57 -13.28 12.01
CA ILE A 108 35.17 -12.14 12.72
C ILE A 108 34.39 -10.86 12.45
N LEU A 109 34.03 -10.62 11.18
CA LEU A 109 33.25 -9.44 10.80
C LEU A 109 31.85 -9.47 11.45
N ASN A 110 31.20 -10.62 11.56
CA ASN A 110 29.94 -10.74 12.28
C ASN A 110 30.08 -10.46 13.79
N GLU A 111 31.15 -10.93 14.43
CA GLU A 111 31.45 -10.67 15.85
C GLU A 111 31.67 -9.18 16.10
N GLN A 112 32.53 -8.55 15.30
CA GLN A 112 32.77 -7.10 15.38
C GLN A 112 31.47 -6.30 15.18
N LEU A 113 30.59 -6.72 14.27
CA LEU A 113 29.31 -6.05 14.09
C LEU A 113 28.35 -6.25 15.25
N LYS A 114 28.38 -7.42 15.92
CA LYS A 114 27.61 -7.67 17.14
C LYS A 114 28.08 -6.75 18.26
N GLU A 115 29.39 -6.66 18.48
CA GLU A 115 30.00 -5.81 19.50
C GLU A 115 29.70 -4.33 19.25
N ASN A 116 29.97 -3.85 18.02
CA ASN A 116 29.68 -2.47 17.64
C ASN A 116 28.19 -2.15 17.83
N TYR A 117 27.29 -3.06 17.47
CA TYR A 117 25.84 -2.85 17.66
C TYR A 117 25.44 -2.84 19.14
N ALA A 118 26.09 -3.65 19.98
CA ALA A 118 25.85 -3.70 21.42
C ALA A 118 26.31 -2.43 22.12
N GLN A 119 27.40 -1.81 21.66
CA GLN A 119 27.94 -0.55 22.20
C GLN A 119 27.04 0.67 21.92
N LEU A 120 26.18 0.62 20.90
CA LEU A 120 25.26 1.71 20.58
C LEU A 120 24.20 1.86 21.68
N LYS A 121 24.04 3.08 22.20
CA LYS A 121 23.10 3.37 23.30
C LYS A 121 21.74 3.78 22.76
N THR A 122 21.70 4.60 21.71
CA THR A 122 20.43 5.15 21.23
C THR A 122 19.80 4.29 20.13
N PHE A 123 18.46 4.30 20.07
CA PHE A 123 17.73 3.63 19.01
C PHE A 123 18.03 4.24 17.63
N LYS A 124 18.25 5.55 17.57
CA LYS A 124 18.63 6.27 16.34
C LYS A 124 19.98 5.79 15.82
N GLU A 125 20.99 5.67 16.68
CA GLU A 125 22.29 5.08 16.34
C GLU A 125 22.14 3.66 15.77
N LYS A 126 21.37 2.79 16.44
CA LYS A 126 21.12 1.41 15.96
C LYS A 126 20.44 1.37 14.58
N GLN A 127 19.57 2.33 14.29
CA GLN A 127 18.95 2.46 12.97
C GLN A 127 19.92 2.95 11.90
N ILE A 128 20.75 3.96 12.21
CA ILE A 128 21.77 4.48 11.30
C ILE A 128 22.79 3.38 11.00
N PHE A 129 23.28 2.68 12.02
CA PHE A 129 24.17 1.54 11.90
C PHE A 129 23.60 0.47 10.96
N GLY A 130 22.33 0.10 11.15
CA GLY A 130 21.66 -0.87 10.29
C GLY A 130 21.57 -0.44 8.82
N LYS A 131 21.53 0.86 8.53
CA LYS A 131 21.52 1.40 7.16
C LYS A 131 22.90 1.47 6.54
N VAL A 132 23.89 1.95 7.29
CA VAL A 132 25.28 2.04 6.82
C VAL A 132 25.81 0.64 6.50
N MET A 133 25.49 -0.33 7.36
CA MET A 133 25.96 -1.69 7.17
C MET A 133 25.16 -2.48 6.13
N SER A 134 23.92 -2.12 5.78
CA SER A 134 23.06 -2.91 4.86
C SER A 134 23.45 -2.85 3.37
N GLY A 135 24.67 -2.43 3.05
CA GLY A 135 25.18 -2.26 1.70
C GLY A 135 25.89 -3.48 1.10
N THR A 136 26.86 -3.19 0.23
CA THR A 136 27.59 -4.18 -0.60
C THR A 136 28.37 -5.20 0.23
N ILE A 137 28.92 -4.81 1.38
CA ILE A 137 29.71 -5.68 2.25
C ILE A 137 28.85 -6.79 2.86
N VAL A 138 27.69 -6.45 3.44
CA VAL A 138 26.76 -7.45 4.01
C VAL A 138 26.24 -8.41 2.93
N ASN A 139 26.05 -7.94 1.70
CA ASN A 139 25.65 -8.79 0.57
C ASN A 139 26.79 -9.66 0.05
N LYS A 140 28.02 -9.13 -0.03
CA LYS A 140 29.23 -9.84 -0.48
C LYS A 140 29.54 -11.05 0.40
N TYR A 141 29.45 -10.88 1.71
CA TYR A 141 29.72 -11.94 2.70
C TYR A 141 28.44 -12.65 3.20
N LYS A 142 27.27 -12.30 2.64
CA LYS A 142 25.95 -12.88 2.97
C LYS A 142 25.68 -12.98 4.49
N LEU A 143 26.12 -11.97 5.24
CA LEU A 143 26.10 -11.99 6.72
C LEU A 143 24.67 -12.20 7.25
N TRP A 144 23.66 -11.72 6.52
CA TRP A 144 22.24 -11.86 6.83
C TRP A 144 21.69 -13.30 6.80
N ARG A 145 22.42 -14.28 6.23
CA ARG A 145 22.01 -15.69 6.23
C ARG A 145 22.26 -16.37 7.57
N ASN A 146 23.20 -15.84 8.37
CA ASN A 146 23.44 -16.38 9.70
C ASN A 146 22.28 -15.97 10.62
N LYS A 147 21.66 -16.96 11.29
CA LYS A 147 20.56 -16.76 12.23
C LYS A 147 20.94 -15.84 13.39
N GLU A 148 22.22 -15.83 13.75
CA GLU A 148 22.76 -15.02 14.83
C GLU A 148 23.36 -13.69 14.36
N SER A 149 23.21 -13.32 13.08
CA SER A 149 23.81 -12.07 12.59
C SER A 149 23.23 -10.83 13.28
N ALA A 150 24.08 -9.85 13.56
CA ALA A 150 23.66 -8.52 14.06
C ALA A 150 22.71 -7.81 13.07
N ILE A 151 22.74 -8.21 11.80
CA ILE A 151 22.02 -7.59 10.68
C ILE A 151 21.10 -8.61 10.01
N SER A 152 19.84 -8.64 10.43
CA SER A 152 18.80 -9.47 9.83
C SER A 152 18.42 -9.00 8.41
N TYR A 153 18.07 -9.95 7.53
CA TYR A 153 17.51 -9.70 6.21
C TYR A 153 16.31 -8.74 6.23
N LYS A 154 15.41 -8.85 7.22
CA LYS A 154 14.26 -7.94 7.37
C LYS A 154 14.70 -6.49 7.60
N ARG A 155 15.81 -6.29 8.30
CA ARG A 155 16.38 -4.96 8.61
C ARG A 155 17.05 -4.34 7.37
N ILE A 156 17.71 -5.16 6.55
CA ILE A 156 18.24 -4.77 5.24
C ILE A 156 17.09 -4.35 4.30
N GLN A 157 16.03 -5.15 4.22
CA GLN A 157 14.89 -4.84 3.36
C GLN A 157 14.17 -3.56 3.81
N LYS A 158 14.08 -3.31 5.12
CA LYS A 158 13.49 -2.09 5.68
C LYS A 158 14.36 -0.86 5.42
N SER A 159 15.69 -1.00 5.49
CA SER A 159 16.61 0.10 5.17
C SER A 159 16.64 0.42 3.68
N ALA A 160 16.62 -0.58 2.80
CA ALA A 160 16.58 -0.38 1.35
C ALA A 160 15.34 0.39 0.85
N ARG A 161 14.24 0.38 1.62
CA ARG A 161 13.02 1.14 1.32
C ARG A 161 13.07 2.60 1.77
N GLN A 162 14.07 2.97 2.58
CA GLN A 162 14.21 4.32 3.11
C GLN A 162 15.34 5.04 2.37
N SER A 163 15.02 6.13 1.68
CA SER A 163 16.00 6.92 0.93
C SER A 163 16.92 7.76 1.82
N THR A 164 16.47 8.14 3.01
CA THR A 164 17.23 8.99 3.94
C THR A 164 17.96 8.16 4.98
N LEU A 165 19.17 8.59 5.36
CA LEU A 165 19.95 7.96 6.46
C LEU A 165 19.26 8.17 7.82
N VAL A 166 18.74 9.37 8.07
CA VAL A 166 18.00 9.68 9.29
C VAL A 166 16.56 9.16 9.16
N PRO A 167 16.05 8.41 10.14
CA PRO A 167 14.62 8.13 10.24
C PRO A 167 13.88 9.46 10.39
N THR A 168 13.07 9.84 9.40
CA THR A 168 12.08 10.89 9.60
C THR A 168 11.19 10.46 10.75
N ALA A 169 11.04 11.33 11.75
CA ALA A 169 10.07 11.10 12.82
C ALA A 169 8.75 10.71 12.16
N GLN A 170 8.16 9.57 12.57
CA GLN A 170 6.80 9.26 12.15
C GLN A 170 5.94 10.42 12.61
N THR A 171 5.50 11.26 11.67
CA THR A 171 4.40 12.19 11.90
C THR A 171 3.25 11.37 12.48
N ARG A 172 2.51 11.89 13.47
CA ARG A 172 1.40 11.21 14.16
C ARG A 172 0.43 10.44 13.23
N LEU A 173 0.34 10.81 11.96
CA LEU A 173 -0.38 10.07 10.91
C LEU A 173 0.05 8.59 10.73
N GLY A 174 1.31 8.24 11.01
CA GLY A 174 1.85 6.90 10.81
C GLY A 174 1.62 5.92 11.97
N CYS A 175 1.18 6.40 13.15
CA CYS A 175 0.85 5.55 14.30
C CYS A 175 -0.63 5.13 14.33
N ILE A 176 -1.45 5.69 13.45
CA ILE A 176 -2.87 5.34 13.37
C ILE A 176 -2.97 3.98 12.66
N THR A 177 -3.37 2.95 13.40
CA THR A 177 -3.52 1.62 12.83
C THR A 177 -4.59 1.65 11.74
N SER A 178 -4.42 0.83 10.69
CA SER A 178 -5.44 0.67 9.64
C SER A 178 -6.80 0.26 10.22
N GLN A 179 -6.80 -0.40 11.39
CA GLN A 179 -8.00 -0.77 12.11
C GLN A 179 -8.68 0.45 12.73
N SER A 180 -7.93 1.34 13.41
CA SER A 180 -8.46 2.61 13.91
C SER A 180 -9.05 3.45 12.79
N ILE A 181 -8.39 3.53 11.62
CA ILE A 181 -8.93 4.25 10.44
C ILE A 181 -10.25 3.62 9.96
N LYS A 182 -10.32 2.28 9.91
CA LYS A 182 -11.55 1.57 9.55
C LYS A 182 -12.67 1.76 10.57
N THR A 183 -12.35 1.74 11.87
CA THR A 183 -13.31 1.94 12.95
C THR A 183 -13.85 3.37 12.93
N VAL A 184 -12.98 4.37 12.78
CA VAL A 184 -13.38 5.77 12.65
C VAL A 184 -14.22 5.96 11.39
N ARG A 185 -13.82 5.37 10.26
CA ARG A 185 -14.62 5.41 9.03
C ARG A 185 -15.99 4.77 9.23
N LYS A 186 -16.06 3.59 9.84
CA LYS A 186 -17.31 2.90 10.14
C LYS A 186 -18.18 3.70 11.12
N PHE A 187 -17.58 4.35 12.12
CA PHE A 187 -18.26 5.22 13.06
C PHE A 187 -18.93 6.40 12.36
N TYR A 188 -18.23 7.08 11.45
CA TYR A 188 -18.80 8.14 10.62
C TYR A 188 -19.68 7.66 9.46
N GLU A 189 -19.72 6.35 9.16
CA GLU A 189 -20.68 5.72 8.24
C GLU A 189 -22.02 5.39 8.93
N THR A 190 -22.07 5.44 10.27
CA THR A 190 -23.29 5.22 11.06
C THR A 190 -24.17 6.48 11.02
N ASP A 191 -25.43 6.33 10.58
CA ASP A 191 -26.37 7.42 10.24
C ASP A 191 -26.56 8.44 11.38
N ASP A 192 -26.46 8.00 12.64
CA ASP A 192 -26.65 8.85 13.82
C ASP A 192 -25.47 9.82 14.04
N ASN A 193 -24.24 9.39 13.76
CA ASN A 193 -23.03 10.18 13.99
C ASN A 193 -22.71 11.11 12.82
N SER A 194 -23.06 10.72 11.59
CA SER A 194 -22.89 11.57 10.40
C SER A 194 -23.77 12.83 10.47
N ARG A 195 -24.87 12.80 11.25
CA ARG A 195 -25.83 13.91 11.40
C ARG A 195 -25.38 14.99 12.38
N ILE A 196 -24.60 14.63 13.40
CA ILE A 196 -24.17 15.56 14.46
C ILE A 196 -22.85 16.27 14.11
N GLY A 197 -22.01 15.66 13.24
CA GLY A 197 -20.65 16.13 12.96
C GLY A 197 -20.42 16.85 11.62
N ALA A 198 -21.43 17.04 10.77
CA ALA A 198 -21.18 17.45 9.38
C ALA A 198 -20.81 18.94 9.22
N GLY A 199 -19.54 19.28 9.43
CA GLY A 199 -18.94 20.53 8.95
C GLY A 199 -18.80 20.55 7.43
N LYS A 200 -18.77 21.76 6.85
CA LYS A 200 -18.73 22.06 5.39
C LYS A 200 -17.56 21.40 4.60
N ARG A 201 -16.62 20.75 5.28
CA ARG A 201 -15.46 20.01 4.70
C ARG A 201 -15.52 18.50 4.90
N GLU A 202 -16.56 17.95 5.52
CA GLU A 202 -16.67 16.54 5.89
C GLU A 202 -17.67 15.79 5.00
N CYS A 203 -17.53 15.91 3.68
CA CYS A 203 -18.31 15.10 2.72
C CYS A 203 -17.47 13.92 2.23
N ILE A 204 -17.93 12.69 2.50
CA ILE A 204 -17.36 11.48 1.89
C ILE A 204 -17.92 11.37 0.47
N THR A 205 -17.05 11.41 -0.55
CA THR A 205 -17.45 11.24 -1.95
C THR A 205 -17.30 9.77 -2.31
N ARG A 206 -18.40 9.09 -2.70
CA ARG A 206 -18.36 7.70 -3.17
C ARG A 206 -18.91 7.64 -4.59
N ASN A 207 -18.09 7.12 -5.52
CA ASN A 207 -18.45 6.94 -6.93
C ASN A 207 -19.03 8.19 -7.61
N VAL A 208 -18.46 9.38 -7.38
CA VAL A 208 -18.85 10.65 -8.04
C VAL A 208 -20.26 11.15 -7.67
N VAL A 209 -21.02 10.42 -6.85
CA VAL A 209 -22.35 10.84 -6.39
C VAL A 209 -22.25 11.51 -5.02
N LYS A 210 -22.64 12.79 -4.95
CA LYS A 210 -22.93 13.47 -3.67
C LYS A 210 -24.36 13.09 -3.27
N ASN A 211 -24.49 12.08 -2.41
CA ASN A 211 -25.79 11.72 -1.87
C ASN A 211 -26.26 12.80 -0.89
N LYS A 212 -27.19 13.66 -1.31
CA LYS A 212 -28.08 14.36 -0.38
C LYS A 212 -29.16 13.36 0.00
N LYS A 213 -29.28 13.03 1.28
CA LYS A 213 -30.37 12.20 1.78
C LYS A 213 -31.52 13.14 2.12
N GLU A 214 -32.61 13.02 1.38
CA GLU A 214 -33.89 13.63 1.75
C GLU A 214 -34.37 12.96 3.04
N VAL A 215 -34.74 13.78 4.03
CA VAL A 215 -35.31 13.30 5.30
C VAL A 215 -36.80 13.10 5.07
N PRO A 216 -37.37 11.91 5.31
CA PRO A 216 -38.82 11.75 5.29
C PRO A 216 -39.42 12.50 6.48
N SER A 217 -40.34 13.41 6.19
CA SER A 217 -41.31 14.06 7.11
C SER A 217 -40.76 14.75 8.36
N VAL A 218 -40.06 15.87 8.18
CA VAL A 218 -39.95 16.91 9.22
C VAL A 218 -40.91 18.04 8.83
N GLU A 219 -42.02 18.18 9.54
CA GLU A 219 -43.02 19.23 9.24
C GLU A 219 -42.55 20.61 9.71
N LYS A 220 -41.90 20.70 10.88
CA LYS A 220 -41.39 21.94 11.47
C LYS A 220 -40.11 21.69 12.24
N PHE A 221 -39.18 22.63 12.17
CA PHE A 221 -37.94 22.63 12.94
C PHE A 221 -37.65 24.04 13.42
N THR A 222 -37.46 24.21 14.72
CA THR A 222 -37.11 25.48 15.36
C THR A 222 -35.67 25.45 15.83
N TRP A 223 -34.92 26.50 15.54
CA TRP A 223 -33.52 26.66 15.97
C TRP A 223 -33.38 27.99 16.69
N ASN A 224 -33.00 27.93 17.97
CA ASN A 224 -32.82 29.11 18.81
C ASN A 224 -31.31 29.41 18.91
N PHE A 225 -30.90 30.65 18.61
CA PHE A 225 -29.52 31.11 18.69
C PHE A 225 -29.36 32.12 19.83
N SER A 226 -28.32 31.97 20.65
CA SER A 226 -27.88 32.97 21.64
C SER A 226 -26.42 33.35 21.36
N GLU A 227 -26.09 34.64 21.45
CA GLU A 227 -24.77 35.20 21.08
C GLU A 227 -23.56 34.55 21.77
N THR A 228 -23.76 33.94 22.94
CA THR A 228 -22.69 33.31 23.73
C THR A 228 -22.07 32.07 23.08
N GLY A 229 -22.67 31.52 22.03
CA GLY A 229 -22.13 30.42 21.24
C GLY A 229 -21.54 30.87 19.91
N HIS A 230 -20.24 31.11 19.85
CA HIS A 230 -19.51 31.33 18.59
C HIS A 230 -19.44 30.00 17.79
N GLY A 231 -20.55 29.63 17.14
CA GLY A 231 -20.69 28.41 16.36
C GLY A 231 -21.39 28.70 15.04
N LYS A 232 -20.66 28.52 13.93
CA LYS A 232 -21.19 28.68 12.58
C LYS A 232 -22.23 27.60 12.27
N GLY A 233 -23.50 27.92 12.50
CA GLY A 233 -24.60 26.96 12.46
C GLY A 233 -25.39 26.99 11.15
N ALA A 234 -26.43 26.16 11.05
CA ALA A 234 -27.43 26.24 9.98
C ALA A 234 -28.05 27.66 9.78
N PRO A 235 -28.32 28.49 10.81
CA PRO A 235 -28.85 29.84 10.62
C PRO A 235 -27.87 30.85 10.00
N ASP A 236 -26.55 30.58 10.00
CA ASP A 236 -25.55 31.44 9.33
C ASP A 236 -25.87 31.65 7.86
N TRP A 237 -26.51 30.68 7.21
CA TRP A 237 -26.89 30.77 5.81
C TRP A 237 -28.01 31.77 5.57
N VAL A 238 -28.95 31.91 6.51
CA VAL A 238 -30.02 32.92 6.44
C VAL A 238 -29.40 34.31 6.59
N GLY A 239 -28.59 34.52 7.64
CA GLY A 239 -27.89 35.80 7.84
C GLY A 239 -26.95 36.16 6.68
N THR A 240 -26.22 35.17 6.14
CA THR A 240 -25.36 35.37 4.95
C THR A 240 -26.20 35.74 3.71
N THR A 241 -27.38 35.14 3.55
CA THR A 241 -28.27 35.43 2.43
C THR A 241 -28.82 36.85 2.54
N CYS A 242 -29.30 37.25 3.73
CA CYS A 242 -29.74 38.62 3.97
C CYS A 242 -28.62 39.63 3.70
N LYS A 243 -27.42 39.38 4.23
CA LYS A 243 -26.25 40.23 3.99
C LYS A 243 -25.93 40.37 2.50
N ARG A 244 -25.81 39.24 1.77
CA ARG A 244 -25.48 39.27 0.33
C ARG A 244 -26.56 39.96 -0.50
N SER A 245 -27.82 39.78 -0.12
CA SER A 245 -28.93 40.46 -0.78
C SER A 245 -28.83 41.97 -0.61
N ALA A 246 -28.51 42.45 0.59
CA ALA A 246 -28.26 43.87 0.87
C ALA A 246 -27.01 44.39 0.16
N ASP A 247 -25.88 43.66 0.21
CA ASP A 247 -24.66 44.01 -0.52
C ASP A 247 -24.94 44.16 -2.04
N ALA A 248 -25.81 43.31 -2.59
CA ALA A 248 -26.22 43.36 -4.00
C ALA A 248 -27.21 44.50 -4.32
N VAL A 249 -27.83 45.13 -3.33
CA VAL A 249 -28.65 46.35 -3.51
C VAL A 249 -27.72 47.55 -3.56
N ILE A 250 -26.80 47.63 -2.60
CA ILE A 250 -25.75 48.65 -2.53
C ILE A 250 -24.89 48.63 -3.80
N ALA A 251 -24.50 47.45 -4.27
CA ALA A 251 -23.74 47.30 -5.51
C ALA A 251 -24.52 47.70 -6.77
N ALA A 252 -25.85 47.70 -6.74
CA ALA A 252 -26.69 48.17 -7.84
C ALA A 252 -26.87 49.71 -7.85
N GLY A 253 -26.37 50.40 -6.80
CA GLY A 253 -26.45 51.85 -6.66
C GLY A 253 -27.59 52.35 -5.77
N ASP A 254 -28.35 51.44 -5.15
CA ASP A 254 -29.41 51.78 -4.19
C ASP A 254 -28.84 51.81 -2.76
N ASP A 255 -29.33 52.71 -1.89
CA ASP A 255 -28.84 52.85 -0.51
C ASP A 255 -29.81 52.24 0.52
N ILE A 256 -29.27 51.83 1.68
CA ILE A 256 -30.03 51.27 2.80
C ILE A 256 -29.74 52.11 4.05
N ASP A 257 -30.66 53.00 4.38
CA ASP A 257 -30.51 54.05 5.39
C ASP A 257 -31.13 53.71 6.76
N SER A 258 -32.01 52.71 6.83
CA SER A 258 -32.76 52.38 8.04
C SER A 258 -33.01 50.87 8.17
N LEU A 259 -33.29 50.43 9.41
CA LEU A 259 -33.66 49.03 9.65
C LEU A 259 -34.95 48.64 8.91
N LYS A 260 -35.90 49.59 8.80
CA LYS A 260 -37.16 49.39 8.07
C LYS A 260 -36.90 49.20 6.57
N SER A 261 -36.08 50.06 5.96
CA SER A 261 -35.73 49.92 4.54
C SER A 261 -34.97 48.62 4.28
N PHE A 262 -34.10 48.20 5.19
CA PHE A 262 -33.45 46.88 5.13
C PHE A 262 -34.47 45.73 5.11
N VAL A 263 -35.43 45.71 6.05
CA VAL A 263 -36.43 44.62 6.15
C VAL A 263 -37.30 44.54 4.89
N GLU A 264 -37.77 45.67 4.38
CA GLU A 264 -38.57 45.74 3.15
C GLU A 264 -37.82 45.16 1.94
N ILE A 265 -36.57 45.58 1.76
CA ILE A 265 -35.71 45.13 0.67
C ILE A 265 -35.45 43.62 0.73
N ILE A 266 -35.19 43.08 1.92
CA ILE A 266 -34.97 41.65 2.09
C ILE A 266 -36.27 40.87 1.89
N GLN A 267 -37.41 41.36 2.36
CA GLN A 267 -38.70 40.72 2.16
C GLN A 267 -39.07 40.68 0.66
N GLN A 268 -38.75 41.74 -0.09
CA GLN A 268 -38.95 41.82 -1.54
C GLN A 268 -38.04 40.85 -2.31
N ARG A 269 -36.74 40.79 -1.98
CA ARG A 269 -35.77 39.94 -2.69
C ARG A 269 -35.83 38.47 -2.25
N CYS A 270 -36.23 38.20 -1.02
CA CYS A 270 -36.21 36.88 -0.39
C CYS A 270 -37.55 36.57 0.30
N PRO A 271 -38.65 36.38 -0.46
CA PRO A 271 -40.01 36.24 0.11
C PRO A 271 -40.21 34.99 0.99
N ARG A 272 -39.27 34.04 0.95
CA ARG A 272 -39.28 32.83 1.79
C ARG A 272 -38.68 33.04 3.18
N ILE A 273 -37.99 34.17 3.38
CA ILE A 273 -37.46 34.56 4.68
C ILE A 273 -38.50 35.50 5.30
N ILE A 274 -38.90 35.22 6.54
CA ILE A 274 -39.81 36.09 7.30
C ILE A 274 -38.97 36.73 8.39
N ILE A 275 -38.95 38.06 8.42
CA ILE A 275 -38.18 38.85 9.39
C ILE A 275 -39.17 39.56 10.31
N PHE A 276 -38.93 39.47 11.62
CA PHE A 276 -39.65 40.21 12.64
C PHE A 276 -38.69 41.22 13.26
N THR A 277 -39.10 42.47 13.33
CA THR A 277 -38.42 43.51 14.12
C THR A 277 -39.00 43.48 15.53
N ILE A 278 -38.12 43.47 16.53
CA ILE A 278 -38.48 43.55 17.94
C ILE A 278 -37.88 44.86 18.42
N ASP A 279 -38.70 45.73 18.99
CA ASP A 279 -38.23 46.98 19.58
C ASP A 279 -37.75 46.73 21.02
N ASP A 280 -36.91 47.62 21.57
CA ASP A 280 -36.35 47.47 22.92
C ASP A 280 -37.45 47.44 24.02
N GLU A 281 -38.66 47.90 23.71
CA GLU A 281 -39.83 47.84 24.59
C GLU A 281 -40.46 46.43 24.67
N ASP A 282 -40.14 45.55 23.71
CA ASP A 282 -40.72 44.20 23.55
C ASP A 282 -39.76 43.07 24.01
N ILE A 283 -38.56 43.41 24.51
CA ILE A 283 -37.53 42.48 25.03
C ILE A 283 -37.58 42.41 26.56
#